data_AF-A0A959DJP6-F1
#
_entry.id   AF-A0A959DJP6-F1
#
_cell.length_a   1.000
_cell.length_b   1.000
_cell.length_c   1.000
_cell.angle_alpha   90.00
_cell.angle_beta   90.00
_cell.angle_gamma   90.00
#
_symmetry.space_group_name_H-M   'P 1'
#
loop_
_entity.id
_entity.type
_entity.pdbx_description
1 polymer ?
#
loop_
_entity_poly.entity_id
_entity_poly.type
_entity_poly.pdbx_seq_one_letter_code
_entity_poly.pdbx_strand_id
1 'polypeptide(L)'
;YLNGITILPGTDELPGFALHRELEHYVAAGISPAAVLQMATLGSAKHAGRDADLGTIEPGKLADMILVDGDPTQDIRDIRHTVLTIKDGKLFHPDQLYKAIGVLPESALTNTPDSH
;
A
#
# COMPACT_ATOMS: atom_id res chain seq x y z
N TYR A 1 -3.23 -19.07 -11.84
CA TYR A 1 -3.02 -19.54 -10.45
C TYR A 1 -2.32 -20.89 -10.32
N LEU A 2 -1.40 -21.24 -11.22
CA LEU A 2 -0.67 -22.52 -11.19
C LEU A 2 0.70 -22.27 -11.81
N ASN A 3 1.79 -22.26 -11.01
CA ASN A 3 3.20 -22.51 -11.42
C ASN A 3 4.27 -21.93 -10.47
N GLY A 4 3.94 -21.45 -9.27
CA GLY A 4 4.98 -21.07 -8.28
C GLY A 4 5.86 -19.87 -8.68
N ILE A 5 5.41 -19.08 -9.66
CA ILE A 5 6.05 -17.81 -10.02
C ILE A 5 5.66 -16.79 -8.95
N THR A 6 6.65 -16.28 -8.22
CA THR A 6 6.47 -15.14 -7.32
C THR A 6 6.30 -13.91 -8.20
N ILE A 7 5.08 -13.40 -8.28
CA ILE A 7 4.81 -12.14 -8.97
C ILE A 7 4.94 -11.03 -7.93
N LEU A 8 5.92 -10.15 -8.15
CA LEU A 8 6.13 -8.97 -7.32
C LEU A 8 5.46 -7.78 -7.98
N PRO A 9 4.71 -6.99 -7.21
CA PRO A 9 4.15 -5.78 -7.75
C PRO A 9 5.24 -4.71 -7.86
N GLY A 10 5.39 -4.13 -9.05
CA GLY A 10 6.42 -3.15 -9.42
C GLY A 10 6.15 -2.58 -10.80
N THR A 11 6.11 -1.25 -10.92
CA THR A 11 5.85 -0.58 -12.21
C THR A 11 6.78 0.62 -12.38
N ASP A 12 7.32 0.81 -13.59
CA ASP A 12 8.19 1.93 -14.02
C ASP A 12 7.42 3.27 -14.20
N GLU A 13 6.28 3.45 -13.53
CA GLU A 13 5.45 4.67 -13.56
C GLU A 13 5.37 5.33 -12.16
N LEU A 14 4.90 6.59 -12.11
CA LEU A 14 4.77 7.45 -10.92
C LEU A 14 4.74 6.67 -9.59
N PRO A 15 5.81 6.73 -8.78
CA PRO A 15 5.96 5.89 -7.60
C PRO A 15 4.74 5.98 -6.66
N GLY A 16 4.18 4.83 -6.31
CA GLY A 16 3.02 4.72 -5.40
C GLY A 16 1.69 4.45 -6.12
N PHE A 17 1.34 5.20 -7.16
CA PHE A 17 0.03 5.05 -7.82
C PHE A 17 -0.07 3.79 -8.69
N ALA A 18 1.03 3.43 -9.35
CA ALA A 18 1.06 2.26 -10.22
C ALA A 18 1.00 0.94 -9.42
N LEU A 19 1.62 0.91 -8.24
CA LEU A 19 1.58 -0.24 -7.33
C LEU A 19 0.16 -0.58 -6.89
N HIS A 20 -0.61 0.42 -6.45
CA HIS A 20 -2.00 0.21 -6.03
C HIS A 20 -2.86 -0.43 -7.13
N ARG A 21 -2.71 0.06 -8.36
CA ARG A 21 -3.42 -0.46 -9.53
C ARG A 21 -3.04 -1.91 -9.83
N GLU A 22 -1.78 -2.28 -9.64
CA GLU A 22 -1.35 -3.66 -9.83
C GLU A 22 -1.95 -4.61 -8.79
N LEU A 23 -2.01 -4.19 -7.53
CA LEU A 23 -2.67 -4.96 -6.46
C LEU A 23 -4.16 -5.15 -6.76
N GLU A 24 -4.84 -4.11 -7.21
CA GLU A 24 -6.23 -4.17 -7.67
C GLU A 24 -6.40 -5.16 -8.85
N HIS A 25 -5.46 -5.19 -9.79
CA HIS A 25 -5.48 -6.13 -10.91
C HIS A 25 -5.32 -7.59 -10.47
N TYR A 26 -4.50 -7.89 -9.46
CA TYR A 26 -4.45 -9.23 -8.88
C TYR A 26 -5.80 -9.62 -8.26
N VAL A 27 -6.44 -8.74 -7.49
CA VAL A 27 -7.77 -9.05 -6.96
C VAL A 27 -8.80 -9.25 -8.06
N ALA A 28 -8.77 -8.42 -9.11
CA ALA A 28 -9.63 -8.60 -10.28
C ALA A 28 -9.38 -9.92 -11.03
N ALA A 29 -8.16 -10.47 -10.97
CA ALA A 29 -7.80 -11.79 -11.48
C ALA A 29 -8.21 -12.96 -10.57
N GLY A 30 -8.89 -12.67 -9.44
CA GLY A 30 -9.44 -13.66 -8.52
C GLY A 30 -8.57 -13.96 -7.30
N ILE A 31 -7.53 -13.16 -7.03
CA ILE A 31 -6.72 -13.29 -5.81
C ILE A 31 -7.46 -12.66 -4.63
N SER A 32 -7.52 -13.33 -3.47
CA SER A 32 -8.11 -12.68 -2.29
C SER A 32 -7.29 -11.46 -1.87
N PRO A 33 -7.91 -10.35 -1.40
CA PRO A 33 -7.17 -9.15 -1.00
C PRO A 33 -6.08 -9.43 0.04
N ALA A 34 -6.38 -10.26 1.05
CA ALA A 34 -5.40 -10.69 2.05
C ALA A 34 -4.17 -11.40 1.43
N ALA A 35 -4.37 -12.26 0.43
CA ALA A 35 -3.27 -12.91 -0.27
C ALA A 35 -2.46 -11.90 -1.13
N VAL A 36 -3.12 -10.94 -1.77
CA VAL A 36 -2.44 -9.84 -2.48
C VAL A 36 -1.56 -9.03 -1.53
N LEU A 37 -2.09 -8.64 -0.36
CA LEU A 37 -1.33 -7.91 0.65
C LEU A 37 -0.13 -8.70 1.16
N GLN A 38 -0.27 -10.01 1.37
CA GLN A 38 0.85 -10.87 1.76
C GLN A 38 1.93 -10.94 0.66
N MET A 39 1.55 -11.03 -0.62
CA MET A 39 2.51 -11.00 -1.73
C MET A 39 3.25 -9.66 -1.80
N ALA A 40 2.52 -8.55 -1.66
CA ALA A 40 3.07 -7.20 -1.68
C ALA A 40 3.97 -6.87 -0.48
N THR A 41 3.87 -7.62 0.63
CA THR A 41 4.63 -7.38 1.86
C THR A 41 5.66 -8.50 2.09
N LEU A 42 5.29 -9.55 2.80
CA LEU A 42 6.18 -10.67 3.14
C LEU A 42 6.73 -11.36 1.89
N GLY A 43 5.92 -11.55 0.85
CA GLY A 43 6.37 -12.15 -0.41
C GLY A 43 7.50 -11.34 -1.05
N SER A 44 7.34 -10.02 -1.09
CA SER A 44 8.33 -9.09 -1.62
C SER A 44 9.60 -9.03 -0.76
N ALA A 45 9.46 -8.99 0.56
CA ALA A 45 10.60 -9.03 1.47
C ALA A 45 11.42 -10.33 1.34
N LYS A 46 10.74 -11.49 1.23
CA LYS A 46 11.40 -12.78 1.00
C LYS A 46 12.15 -12.81 -0.33
N HIS A 47 11.51 -12.33 -1.39
CA HIS A 47 12.16 -12.28 -2.70
C HIS A 47 13.42 -11.40 -2.69
N ALA A 48 13.37 -10.28 -1.97
CA ALA A 48 14.50 -9.38 -1.81
C ALA A 48 15.58 -9.86 -0.81
N GLY A 49 15.37 -11.00 -0.14
CA GLY A 49 16.27 -11.47 0.92
C GLY A 49 16.30 -10.55 2.15
N ARG A 50 15.20 -9.83 2.41
CA ARG A 50 15.05 -8.84 3.49
C ARG A 50 13.98 -9.23 4.50
N ASP A 51 13.46 -10.44 4.46
CA ASP A 51 12.38 -10.91 5.35
C ASP A 51 12.80 -11.00 6.83
N ALA A 52 14.10 -10.99 7.13
CA ALA A 52 14.60 -10.81 8.49
C ALA A 52 14.25 -9.43 9.07
N ASP A 53 14.17 -8.39 8.22
CA ASP A 53 14.00 -7.00 8.65
C ASP A 53 12.67 -6.37 8.22
N LEU A 54 12.01 -6.91 7.18
CA LEU A 54 10.88 -6.29 6.50
C LEU A 54 9.74 -7.28 6.21
N GLY A 55 8.57 -6.76 5.84
CA GLY A 55 7.46 -7.52 5.26
C GLY A 55 6.43 -8.06 6.26
N THR A 56 6.69 -7.97 7.57
CA THR A 56 5.73 -8.29 8.64
C THR A 56 5.86 -7.32 9.81
N ILE A 57 4.81 -7.21 10.63
CA ILE A 57 4.82 -6.43 11.87
C ILE A 57 5.18 -7.37 13.01
N GLU A 58 6.48 -7.43 13.35
CA GLU A 58 7.01 -8.32 14.39
C GLU A 58 8.12 -7.60 15.19
N PRO A 59 8.28 -7.89 16.50
CA PRO A 59 9.38 -7.34 17.28
C PRO A 59 10.75 -7.66 16.67
N GLY A 60 11.62 -6.65 16.61
CA GLY A 60 12.99 -6.79 16.06
C GLY A 60 13.11 -6.43 14.58
N LYS A 61 12.00 -6.26 13.85
CA LYS A 61 12.00 -5.79 12.46
C LYS A 61 11.98 -4.26 12.36
N LEU A 62 12.30 -3.73 11.19
CA LEU A 62 12.18 -2.31 10.89
C LEU A 62 10.71 -1.88 10.98
N ALA A 63 10.49 -0.68 11.52
CA ALA A 63 9.17 -0.07 11.62
C ALA A 63 8.75 0.54 10.27
N ASP A 64 8.52 -0.32 9.29
CA ASP A 64 8.05 0.01 7.94
C ASP A 64 6.60 -0.48 7.78
N MET A 65 5.65 0.45 7.84
CA MET A 65 4.21 0.13 7.81
C MET A 65 3.38 1.31 7.31
N ILE A 66 2.15 1.02 6.90
CA ILE A 66 1.15 2.02 6.52
C ILE A 66 -0.09 1.88 7.40
N LEU A 67 -0.74 3.00 7.69
CA LEU A 67 -2.07 3.05 8.28
C LEU A 67 -3.06 3.43 7.19
N VAL A 68 -4.11 2.63 7.06
CA VAL A 68 -5.15 2.76 6.03
C VAL A 68 -6.47 3.06 6.72
N ASP A 69 -7.22 4.03 6.20
CA ASP A 69 -8.61 4.28 6.58
C ASP A 69 -9.54 3.38 5.76
N GLY A 70 -9.96 2.26 6.36
CA GLY A 70 -10.70 1.19 5.70
C GLY A 70 -10.16 -0.19 6.08
N ASP A 71 -10.60 -1.22 5.36
CA ASP A 71 -10.12 -2.60 5.52
C ASP A 71 -9.67 -3.19 4.18
N PRO A 72 -8.36 -3.08 3.84
CA PRO A 72 -7.82 -3.58 2.59
C PRO A 72 -7.82 -5.11 2.49
N THR A 73 -8.16 -5.84 3.57
CA THR A 73 -8.36 -7.29 3.52
C THR A 73 -9.73 -7.68 3.00
N GLN A 74 -10.70 -6.76 3.06
CA GLN A 74 -12.05 -6.91 2.51
C GLN A 74 -12.16 -6.23 1.14
N ASP A 75 -11.63 -5.01 1.01
CA ASP A 75 -11.63 -4.24 -0.23
C ASP A 75 -10.23 -3.69 -0.53
N ILE A 76 -9.53 -4.29 -1.48
CA ILE A 76 -8.16 -3.90 -1.82
C ILE A 76 -8.02 -2.42 -2.22
N ARG A 77 -9.10 -1.75 -2.66
CA ARG A 77 -9.07 -0.34 -3.03
C ARG A 77 -8.79 0.59 -1.85
N ASP A 78 -9.06 0.13 -0.63
CA ASP A 78 -8.83 0.92 0.58
C ASP A 78 -7.36 1.27 0.77
N ILE A 79 -6.40 0.55 0.16
CA ILE A 79 -4.98 0.92 0.18
C ILE A 79 -4.70 2.36 -0.30
N ARG A 80 -5.59 2.94 -1.12
CA ARG A 80 -5.51 4.33 -1.58
C ARG A 80 -5.83 5.34 -0.48
N HIS A 81 -6.53 4.93 0.57
CA HIS A 81 -6.85 5.72 1.74
C HIS A 81 -5.76 5.60 2.82
N THR A 82 -4.49 5.48 2.41
CA THR A 82 -3.38 5.52 3.35
C THR A 82 -3.31 6.90 3.99
N VAL A 83 -3.39 6.96 5.33
CA VAL A 83 -3.40 8.20 6.11
C VAL A 83 -2.09 8.46 6.85
N LEU A 84 -1.24 7.44 6.97
CA LEU A 84 0.10 7.55 7.56
C LEU A 84 1.01 6.49 6.96
N THR A 85 2.21 6.89 6.59
CA THR A 85 3.31 5.98 6.25
C THR A 85 4.38 6.11 7.31
N ILE A 86 4.82 4.98 7.86
CA ILE A 86 5.95 4.90 8.79
C ILE A 86 7.09 4.21 8.06
N LYS A 87 8.26 4.84 8.04
CA LYS A 87 9.47 4.27 7.44
C LYS A 87 10.64 4.48 8.38
N ASP A 88 11.30 3.39 8.75
CA ASP A 88 12.41 3.38 9.73
C ASP A 88 12.02 4.13 11.02
N GLY A 89 10.77 3.91 11.48
CA GLY A 89 10.20 4.55 12.67
C GLY A 89 9.84 6.05 12.51
N LYS A 90 10.07 6.65 11.34
CA LYS A 90 9.70 8.05 11.05
C LYS A 90 8.32 8.12 10.43
N LEU A 91 7.49 9.03 10.93
CA LEU A 91 6.11 9.23 10.49
C LEU A 91 6.06 10.21 9.32
N PHE A 92 5.33 9.84 8.27
CA PHE A 92 5.08 10.62 7.08
C PHE A 92 3.57 10.71 6.84
N HIS A 93 3.01 11.90 7.00
CA HIS A 93 1.59 12.15 6.74
C HIS A 93 1.39 12.53 5.27
N PRO A 94 0.56 11.79 4.51
CA PRO A 94 0.37 12.04 3.09
C PRO A 94 -0.16 13.45 2.80
N ASP A 95 -1.07 13.99 3.61
CA ASP A 95 -1.60 15.36 3.44
C ASP A 95 -0.49 16.43 3.50
N GLN A 96 0.53 16.23 4.34
CA GLN A 96 1.70 17.08 4.42
C GLN A 96 2.62 16.87 3.21
N LEU A 97 2.78 15.63 2.76
CA LEU A 97 3.60 15.28 1.59
C LEU A 97 3.01 15.84 0.29
N TYR A 98 1.71 15.67 0.09
CA TYR A 98 0.93 16.16 -1.04
C TYR A 98 0.98 17.69 -1.15
N LYS A 99 0.81 18.39 -0.02
CA LYS A 99 1.02 19.85 0.05
C LYS A 99 2.44 20.26 -0.33
N ALA A 100 3.46 19.48 0.07
CA ALA A 100 4.86 19.78 -0.24
C ALA A 100 5.22 19.59 -1.73
N ILE A 101 4.50 18.74 -2.46
CA ILE A 101 4.72 18.49 -3.90
C ILE A 101 3.68 19.14 -4.82
N GLY A 102 2.74 19.93 -4.27
CA GLY A 102 1.73 20.67 -5.03
C GLY A 102 0.61 19.83 -5.65
N VAL A 103 0.44 18.59 -5.18
CA VAL A 103 -0.63 17.68 -5.61
C VAL A 103 -1.69 17.65 -4.52
N LEU A 104 -2.98 17.80 -4.85
CA LEU A 104 -4.05 17.66 -3.85
C LEU A 104 -4.43 16.17 -3.71
N PRO A 105 -4.54 15.63 -2.49
CA PRO A 105 -5.03 14.27 -2.30
C PRO A 105 -6.51 14.17 -2.67
N GLU A 106 -6.94 13.01 -3.16
CA GLU A 106 -8.35 12.74 -3.49
C GLU A 106 -9.28 12.89 -2.27
N SER A 107 -8.78 12.63 -1.06
CA SER A 107 -9.47 12.90 0.21
C SER A 107 -9.76 14.38 0.49
N ALA A 108 -9.06 15.31 -0.18
CA ALA A 108 -9.37 16.74 -0.11
C ALA A 108 -10.52 17.15 -1.03
N LEU A 109 -10.93 16.30 -1.98
CA LEU A 109 -12.01 16.58 -2.94
C LEU A 109 -13.39 16.19 -2.41
N THR A 110 -13.48 15.38 -1.34
CA THR A 110 -14.74 14.87 -0.78
C THR A 110 -15.29 15.70 0.40
N ASN A 111 -14.57 16.73 0.84
CA ASN A 111 -14.99 17.63 1.93
C ASN A 111 -15.55 18.97 1.43
N THR A 112 -16.43 18.94 0.43
CA THR A 112 -17.34 20.08 0.20
C THR A 112 -18.59 19.80 1.05
N PRO A 113 -18.87 20.57 2.11
CA PRO A 113 -20.20 20.51 2.71
C PRO A 113 -21.18 20.96 1.64
N ASP A 114 -22.11 20.08 1.27
CA ASP A 114 -23.26 20.44 0.45
C ASP A 114 -23.92 21.68 1.07
N SER A 115 -23.75 22.82 0.40
CA SER A 115 -24.50 24.01 0.69
C SER A 115 -25.80 23.96 -0.10
N HIS A 116 -26.87 23.39 0.45
CA HIS A 116 -28.27 23.78 0.19
C HIS A 116 -29.21 23.23 1.27
#